data_AF-A0A1S8CBW4-F1
#
_entry.id   AF-A0A1S8CBW4-F1
#
_cell.length_a   1.000
_cell.length_b   1.000
_cell.length_c   1.000
_cell.angle_alpha   90.00
_cell.angle_beta   90.00
_cell.angle_gamma   90.00
#
_symmetry.space_group_name_H-M   'P 1'
#
loop_
_entity.id
_entity.type
_entity.pdbx_description
1 polymer ?
#
loop_
_entity_poly.entity_id
_entity_poly.type
_entity_poly.pdbx_seq_one_letter_code
_entity_poly.pdbx_strand_id
1 'polypeptide(L)'
;MPPSSPMLPRVSGSTRWGDEPPPATPAEQVPGPGEPPAEEVEFSDLLLIMDLTDEVLVVDEHPRYHLSHCPRLFGVATIPIPMLQARTDGFTPCGVCTPDREMAERERVRRG
;
A
#
# COMPACT_ATOMS: atom_id res chain seq x y z
N MET A 1 -11.54 25.30 -68.85
CA MET A 1 -12.74 24.99 -68.05
C MET A 1 -12.35 23.98 -66.97
N PRO A 2 -12.13 24.39 -65.71
CA PRO A 2 -11.96 23.43 -64.61
C PRO A 2 -13.33 22.89 -64.17
N PRO A 3 -13.44 21.61 -63.75
CA PRO A 3 -14.69 21.05 -63.25
C PRO A 3 -15.03 21.54 -61.84
N SER A 4 -16.34 21.77 -61.63
CA SER A 4 -16.96 22.18 -60.38
C SER A 4 -16.66 21.22 -59.23
N SER A 5 -16.20 21.77 -58.11
CA SER A 5 -16.10 21.04 -56.83
C SER A 5 -17.49 20.92 -56.18
N PRO A 6 -17.90 19.74 -55.70
CA PRO A 6 -19.13 19.60 -54.95
C PRO A 6 -18.97 20.08 -53.50
N MET A 7 -20.02 20.72 -52.99
CA MET A 7 -20.14 21.23 -51.62
C MET A 7 -20.27 20.04 -50.64
N LEU A 8 -19.38 19.97 -49.64
CA LEU A 8 -19.42 18.93 -48.61
C LEU A 8 -20.60 19.16 -47.65
N PRO A 9 -21.32 18.12 -47.21
CA PRO A 9 -22.35 18.26 -46.19
C PRO A 9 -21.74 18.53 -44.80
N ARG A 10 -22.40 19.42 -44.04
CA ARG A 10 -22.06 19.71 -42.64
C ARG A 10 -22.33 18.46 -41.80
N VAL A 11 -21.29 17.91 -41.17
CA VAL A 11 -21.47 16.88 -40.14
C VAL A 11 -22.13 17.54 -38.93
N SER A 12 -23.37 17.15 -38.64
CA SER A 12 -24.01 17.45 -37.36
C SER A 12 -23.59 16.36 -36.39
N GLY A 13 -23.11 16.79 -35.22
CA GLY A 13 -22.48 15.91 -34.25
C GLY A 13 -23.43 14.90 -33.60
N SER A 14 -22.75 13.92 -32.99
CA SER A 14 -23.07 13.34 -31.69
C SER A 14 -24.34 12.49 -31.61
N THR A 15 -24.17 11.17 -31.62
CA THR A 15 -24.21 10.30 -30.42
C THR A 15 -24.48 8.87 -30.88
N ARG A 16 -23.62 7.93 -30.47
CA ARG A 16 -23.93 6.59 -29.95
C ARG A 16 -22.73 5.67 -30.14
N TRP A 17 -21.78 5.78 -29.23
CA TRP A 17 -20.90 4.67 -28.87
C TRP A 17 -20.84 4.62 -27.35
N GLY A 18 -21.01 3.43 -26.80
CA GLY A 18 -20.98 3.16 -25.37
C GLY A 18 -22.25 2.54 -24.81
N ASP A 19 -22.74 1.46 -25.42
CA ASP A 19 -23.41 0.42 -24.62
C ASP A 19 -22.26 -0.43 -24.03
N GLU A 20 -21.55 0.15 -23.07
CA GLU A 20 -20.56 -0.56 -22.27
C GLU A 20 -21.29 -1.07 -21.03
N PRO A 21 -21.27 -2.39 -20.74
CA PRO A 21 -21.90 -2.88 -19.52
C PRO A 21 -21.27 -2.17 -18.33
N PRO A 22 -22.07 -1.79 -17.30
CA PRO A 22 -21.55 -1.10 -16.15
C PRO A 22 -20.41 -1.92 -15.54
N PRO A 23 -19.33 -1.29 -15.03
CA PRO A 23 -18.28 -2.02 -14.34
C PRO A 23 -18.95 -2.81 -13.22
N ALA A 24 -18.63 -4.10 -13.14
CA ALA A 24 -19.02 -4.94 -12.02
C ALA A 24 -18.62 -4.20 -10.73
N THR A 25 -19.61 -3.80 -9.94
CA THR A 25 -19.40 -3.30 -8.59
C THR A 25 -18.46 -4.28 -7.88
N PRO A 26 -17.27 -3.86 -7.42
CA PRO A 26 -16.48 -4.69 -6.54
C PRO A 26 -17.39 -5.14 -5.40
N ALA A 27 -17.42 -6.45 -5.15
CA ALA A 27 -18.16 -6.99 -4.01
C ALA A 27 -17.81 -6.14 -2.78
N GLU A 28 -18.83 -5.56 -2.17
CA GLU A 28 -18.68 -4.66 -1.03
C GLU A 28 -17.96 -5.42 0.09
N GLN A 29 -16.65 -5.20 0.17
CA GLN A 29 -15.83 -5.76 1.24
C GLN A 29 -16.38 -5.13 2.52
N VAL A 30 -16.97 -5.96 3.37
CA VAL A 30 -17.35 -5.58 4.73
C VAL A 30 -16.13 -4.87 5.33
N PRO A 31 -16.22 -3.60 5.79
CA PRO A 31 -15.06 -2.94 6.34
C PRO A 31 -14.68 -3.68 7.63
N GLY A 32 -13.65 -4.52 7.53
CA GLY A 32 -12.78 -4.78 8.66
C GLY A 32 -12.26 -3.43 9.17
N PRO A 33 -11.69 -3.37 10.39
CA PRO A 33 -11.01 -2.15 10.81
C PRO A 33 -10.01 -1.82 9.71
N GLY A 34 -10.12 -0.63 9.09
CA GLY A 34 -9.41 -0.30 7.85
C GLY A 34 -7.89 -0.43 7.99
N GLU A 35 -7.18 -0.31 6.87
CA GLU A 35 -5.72 -0.37 6.86
C GLU A 35 -5.11 0.65 7.86
N PRO A 36 -4.24 0.24 8.80
CA PRO A 36 -3.65 1.18 9.73
C PRO A 36 -2.75 2.20 9.02
N PRO A 37 -2.56 3.39 9.61
CA PRO A 37 -1.62 4.37 9.07
C PRO A 37 -0.21 3.79 9.00
N ALA A 38 0.61 4.32 8.09
CA ALA A 38 2.05 4.08 8.16
C ALA A 38 2.62 4.80 9.38
N GLU A 39 3.62 4.22 10.04
CA GLU A 39 4.38 4.91 11.07
C GLU A 39 5.16 6.06 10.44
N GLU A 40 5.13 7.22 11.08
CA GLU A 40 6.05 8.32 10.78
C GLU A 40 7.31 8.11 11.61
N VAL A 41 8.46 8.00 10.93
CA VAL A 41 9.72 7.58 11.55
C VAL A 41 10.78 8.66 11.33
N GLU A 42 11.51 8.99 12.39
CA GLU A 42 12.65 9.90 12.32
C GLU A 42 13.81 9.28 11.53
N PHE A 43 14.52 10.11 10.76
CA PHE A 43 15.64 9.63 9.94
C PHE A 43 16.75 8.97 10.76
N SER A 44 16.96 9.44 12.00
CA SER A 44 17.93 8.86 12.93
C SER A 44 17.57 7.44 13.36
N ASP A 45 16.28 7.14 13.54
CA ASP A 45 15.79 5.79 13.82
C ASP A 45 16.00 4.87 12.62
N LEU A 46 15.68 5.36 11.41
CA LEU A 46 15.88 4.61 10.18
C LEU A 46 17.34 4.18 10.03
N LEU A 47 18.31 5.08 10.23
CA LEU A 47 19.74 4.76 10.13
C LEU A 47 20.19 3.65 11.10
N LEU A 48 19.53 3.50 12.26
CA LEU A 48 19.86 2.45 13.21
C LEU A 48 19.36 1.07 12.76
N ILE A 49 18.22 1.04 12.07
CA ILE A 49 17.46 -0.18 11.79
C ILE A 49 17.53 -0.65 10.33
N MET A 50 18.18 0.11 9.46
CA MET A 50 18.25 -0.15 8.01
C MET A 50 18.69 -1.57 7.65
N ASP A 51 19.65 -2.13 8.39
CA ASP A 51 20.24 -3.45 8.11
C ASP A 51 19.80 -4.53 9.13
N LEU A 52 18.79 -4.25 9.96
CA LEU A 52 18.32 -5.23 10.94
C LEU A 52 17.61 -6.41 10.25
N THR A 53 17.95 -7.62 10.71
CA THR A 53 17.39 -8.88 10.22
C THR A 53 16.44 -9.52 11.22
N ASP A 54 16.22 -8.88 12.38
CA ASP A 54 15.19 -9.26 13.33
C ASP A 54 13.81 -9.40 12.62
N GLU A 55 13.02 -10.38 13.07
CA GLU A 55 11.76 -10.71 12.42
C GLU A 55 10.65 -9.72 12.77
N VAL A 56 9.85 -9.39 11.74
CA VAL A 56 8.58 -8.67 11.83
C VAL A 56 7.47 -9.52 11.23
N LEU A 57 6.23 -9.19 11.53
CA LEU A 57 5.06 -9.93 11.04
C LEU A 57 4.38 -9.14 9.92
N VAL A 58 4.09 -9.81 8.81
CA VAL A 58 3.23 -9.27 7.74
C VAL A 58 1.94 -10.06 7.65
N VAL A 59 0.92 -9.45 7.06
CA VAL A 59 -0.34 -10.10 6.69
C VAL A 59 -0.43 -10.11 5.18
N ASP A 60 -0.89 -11.23 4.60
CA ASP A 60 -1.06 -11.35 3.15
C ASP A 60 -2.01 -10.28 2.60
N GLU A 61 -1.69 -9.75 1.42
CA GLU A 61 -2.42 -8.63 0.78
C GLU A 61 -2.45 -7.30 1.57
N HIS A 62 -1.77 -7.19 2.72
CA HIS A 62 -1.73 -5.97 3.53
C HIS A 62 -0.35 -5.29 3.48
N PRO A 63 -0.30 -3.96 3.32
CA PRO A 63 0.96 -3.23 3.11
C PRO A 63 1.79 -2.98 4.38
N ARG A 64 1.37 -3.47 5.56
CA ARG A 64 2.02 -3.14 6.84
C ARG A 64 2.73 -4.33 7.45
N TYR A 65 3.92 -4.06 7.97
CA TYR A 65 4.56 -4.97 8.93
C TYR A 65 4.32 -4.50 10.36
N HIS A 66 4.30 -5.48 11.27
CA HIS A 66 3.83 -5.36 12.63
C HIS A 66 4.78 -6.05 13.61
N LEU A 67 4.67 -5.67 14.87
CA LEU A 67 5.19 -6.46 15.99
C LEU A 67 4.12 -7.44 16.50
N SER A 68 4.56 -8.50 17.17
CA SER A 68 3.68 -9.57 17.69
C SER A 68 2.61 -9.09 18.67
N HIS A 69 2.81 -7.95 19.32
CA HIS A 69 1.84 -7.35 20.25
C HIS A 69 0.80 -6.46 19.57
N CYS A 70 0.87 -6.26 18.25
CA CYS A 70 -0.02 -5.36 17.55
C CYS A 70 -1.48 -5.86 17.59
N PRO A 71 -2.45 -5.05 18.05
CA PRO A 71 -3.86 -5.45 18.13
C PRO A 71 -4.47 -5.75 16.75
N ARG A 72 -3.83 -5.31 15.66
CA ARG A 72 -4.22 -5.59 14.26
C ARG A 72 -4.10 -7.07 13.87
N LEU A 73 -3.30 -7.84 14.61
CA LEU A 73 -3.03 -9.24 14.30
C LEU A 73 -4.03 -10.20 14.96
N PHE A 74 -4.95 -9.69 15.80
CA PHE A 74 -5.89 -10.55 16.51
C PHE A 74 -6.84 -11.26 15.53
N GLY A 75 -6.75 -12.59 15.49
CA GLY A 75 -7.56 -13.42 14.59
C GLY A 75 -7.12 -13.37 13.13
N VAL A 76 -5.95 -12.80 12.83
CA VAL A 76 -5.41 -12.66 11.48
C VAL A 76 -4.18 -13.58 11.32
N ALA A 77 -4.07 -14.27 10.19
CA ALA A 77 -2.90 -15.09 9.90
C ALA A 77 -1.69 -14.19 9.57
N THR A 78 -0.54 -14.48 10.18
CA THR A 78 0.69 -13.69 10.04
C THR A 78 1.83 -14.51 9.48
N ILE A 79 2.69 -13.88 8.69
CA ILE A 79 3.91 -14.47 8.14
C ILE A 79 5.10 -13.73 8.77
N PRO A 80 6.00 -14.42 9.52
CA PRO A 80 7.23 -13.81 9.99
C PRO A 80 8.22 -13.68 8.84
N ILE A 81 8.77 -12.49 8.66
CA ILE A 81 9.83 -12.20 7.68
C ILE A 81 10.89 -11.28 8.30
N PRO A 82 12.15 -11.31 7.83
CA PRO A 82 13.16 -10.35 8.26
C PRO A 82 12.74 -8.91 7.97
N MET A 83 13.02 -7.98 8.88
CA MET A 83 12.71 -6.56 8.71
C MET A 83 13.30 -5.97 7.42
N LEU A 84 14.55 -6.29 7.11
CA LEU A 84 15.19 -5.91 5.85
C LEU A 84 14.42 -6.42 4.62
N GLN A 85 13.90 -7.66 4.69
CA GLN A 85 13.08 -8.24 3.62
C GLN A 85 11.77 -7.47 3.47
N ALA A 86 11.06 -7.21 4.57
CA ALA A 86 9.80 -6.46 4.56
C ALA A 86 9.96 -5.08 3.88
N ARG A 87 11.05 -4.37 4.18
CA ARG A 87 11.35 -3.07 3.57
C ARG A 87 11.69 -3.18 2.10
N THR A 88 12.51 -4.17 1.74
CA THR A 88 12.91 -4.41 0.34
C THR A 88 11.71 -4.77 -0.53
N ASP A 89 10.74 -5.49 0.02
CA ASP A 89 9.49 -5.85 -0.65
C ASP A 89 8.45 -4.71 -0.67
N GLY A 90 8.76 -3.56 -0.04
CA GLY A 90 7.92 -2.36 -0.07
C GLY A 90 6.83 -2.29 1.00
N PHE A 91 6.84 -3.18 2.00
CA PHE A 91 5.99 -3.02 3.17
C PHE A 91 6.40 -1.78 3.97
N THR A 92 5.42 -1.12 4.60
CA THR A 92 5.65 0.04 5.46
C THR A 92 5.34 -0.27 6.92
N PRO A 93 5.98 0.41 7.88
CA PRO A 93 5.78 0.14 9.31
C PRO A 93 4.35 0.49 9.75
N CYS A 94 3.77 -0.30 10.65
CA CYS A 94 2.44 -0.01 11.21
C CYS A 94 2.47 1.15 12.23
N GLY A 95 1.74 2.22 11.96
CA GLY A 95 1.61 3.37 12.87
C GLY A 95 0.87 3.10 14.18
N VAL A 96 0.33 1.89 14.39
CA VAL A 96 -0.33 1.48 15.65
C VAL A 96 0.66 0.87 16.62
N CYS A 97 1.48 -0.10 16.18
CA CYS A 97 2.48 -0.74 17.06
C CYS A 97 3.87 -0.13 16.92
N THR A 98 4.06 0.85 16.02
CA THR A 98 5.30 1.60 15.81
C THR A 98 6.56 0.71 15.78
N PRO A 99 6.61 -0.30 14.87
CA PRO A 99 7.72 -1.26 14.84
C PRO A 99 9.08 -0.59 14.68
N ASP A 100 9.20 0.47 13.89
CA ASP A 100 10.51 1.06 13.60
C ASP A 100 11.10 1.77 14.80
N ARG A 101 10.30 2.60 15.48
CA ARG A 101 10.71 3.26 16.72
C ARG A 101 11.11 2.26 17.80
N GLU A 102 10.32 1.21 18.00
CA GLU A 102 10.66 0.18 19.00
C GLU A 102 11.97 -0.55 18.66
N MET A 103 12.19 -0.87 17.39
CA MET A 103 13.41 -1.54 16.95
C MET A 103 14.63 -0.63 17.09
N ALA A 104 14.48 0.65 16.79
CA ALA A 104 15.54 1.64 16.99
C ALA A 104 15.89 1.82 18.47
N GLU A 105 14.88 1.87 19.37
CA GLU A 105 15.09 1.89 20.81
C GLU A 105 15.84 0.64 21.30
N ARG A 106 15.44 -0.56 20.85
CA ARG A 106 16.14 -1.81 21.18
C ARG A 106 17.58 -1.81 20.71
N GLU A 107 17.83 -1.31 19.51
CA GLU A 107 19.18 -1.25 18.95
C GLU A 107 20.07 -0.24 19.69
N ARG A 108 19.54 0.89 20.15
CA ARG A 108 20.27 1.81 21.03
C ARG A 108 20.71 1.12 22.33
N VAL A 109 19.80 0.36 22.94
CA VAL A 109 20.11 -0.41 24.16
C VAL A 109 21.15 -1.49 23.89
N ARG A 110 21.13 -2.13 22.71
CA ARG A 110 22.12 -3.14 22.32
C ARG A 110 23.52 -2.55 22.09
N ARG A 111 23.62 -1.29 21.65
CA ARG A 111 24.87 -0.60 21.32
C ARG A 111 25.49 0.18 22.47
N GLY A 112 24.70 0.56 23.48
CA GLY A 112 25.13 1.32 24.66
C GLY A 112 25.73 0.42 25.74
#